data_AF-A0A7C3UE27-F1
#
_entry.id   AF-A0A7C3UE27-F1
#
_cell.length_a   1.000
_cell.length_b   1.000
_cell.length_c   1.000
_cell.angle_alpha   90.00
_cell.angle_beta   90.00
_cell.angle_gamma   90.00
#
_symmetry.space_group_name_H-M   'P 1'
#
loop_
_entity.id
_entity.type
_entity.pdbx_description
1 polymer ?
#
loop_
_entity_poly.entity_id
_entity_poly.type
_entity_poly.pdbx_seq_one_letter_code
_entity_poly.pdbx_strand_id
1 'polypeptide(L)'
;MIINFMLVIGIDLAGVESRQSGFCILRGMEAETMIVYSDDEIIRKIEELKPKVIAIDAPLSLPKGRKTINDKNGVHLRQCDKELLKRRIKFFPITLGPMRKLTERGIKLKRILKKRGYRVIEAY
;
A
#
# COMPACT_ATOMS: atom_id res chain seq x y z
N MET A 1 3.23 31.34 15.81
CA MET A 1 4.16 30.47 15.06
C MET A 1 3.34 29.29 14.54
N ILE A 2 3.06 29.21 13.24
CA ILE A 2 2.30 28.08 12.68
C ILE A 2 3.28 26.91 12.56
N ILE A 3 3.15 25.92 13.44
CA ILE A 3 3.91 24.67 13.31
C ILE A 3 3.32 23.91 12.13
N ASN A 4 4.05 23.82 11.03
CA ASN A 4 3.61 23.08 9.85
C ASN A 4 3.94 21.60 10.07
N PHE A 5 3.00 20.85 10.64
CA PHE A 5 3.17 19.43 10.88
C PHE A 5 3.23 18.65 9.56
N MET A 6 4.14 17.68 9.48
CA MET A 6 4.23 16.79 8.33
C MET A 6 2.94 15.98 8.20
N LEU A 7 2.29 16.10 7.04
CA LEU A 7 1.12 15.30 6.69
C LEU A 7 1.53 13.96 6.08
N VAL A 8 1.01 12.88 6.65
CA VAL A 8 1.22 11.50 6.19
C VAL A 8 -0.13 10.83 5.99
N ILE A 9 -0.24 9.99 4.96
CA ILE A 9 -1.41 9.11 4.77
C ILE A 9 -1.01 7.67 5.05
N GLY A 10 -1.84 6.97 5.84
CA GLY A 10 -1.81 5.51 5.99
C GLY A 10 -3.03 4.89 5.30
N ILE A 11 -2.84 3.75 4.63
CA ILE A 11 -3.91 3.03 3.95
C ILE A 11 -3.83 1.54 4.30
N ASP A 12 -4.85 1.02 4.96
CA ASP A 12 -5.10 -0.41 5.09
C ASP A 12 -5.98 -0.84 3.91
N LEU A 13 -5.36 -1.44 2.90
CA LEU A 13 -6.00 -1.62 1.59
C LEU A 13 -6.74 -2.96 1.52
N ALA A 14 -8.03 -2.91 1.14
CA ALA A 14 -8.74 -4.13 0.79
C ALA A 14 -8.39 -4.61 -0.63
N GLY A 15 -8.45 -5.93 -0.84
CA GLY A 15 -8.09 -6.53 -2.13
C GLY A 15 -9.03 -6.18 -3.30
N VAL A 16 -10.23 -5.67 -3.04
CA VAL A 16 -11.22 -5.26 -4.05
C VAL A 16 -11.93 -3.98 -3.64
N GLU A 17 -12.37 -3.19 -4.62
CA GLU A 17 -13.00 -1.88 -4.38
C GLU A 17 -14.37 -1.97 -3.67
N SER A 18 -15.06 -3.12 -3.75
CA SER A 18 -16.33 -3.33 -3.04
C SER A 18 -16.18 -3.61 -1.54
N ARG A 19 -14.96 -3.62 -1.03
CA ARG A 19 -14.64 -3.85 0.39
C ARG A 19 -13.99 -2.60 0.99
N GLN A 20 -14.25 -2.41 2.28
CA GLN A 20 -13.77 -1.28 3.06
C GLN A 20 -12.24 -1.29 3.14
N SER A 21 -11.62 -0.16 2.83
CA SER A 21 -10.22 0.12 3.11
C SER A 21 -10.14 1.18 4.21
N GLY A 22 -9.20 1.03 5.14
CA GLY A 22 -8.92 2.04 6.15
C GLY A 22 -8.08 3.16 5.56
N PHE A 23 -8.45 4.41 5.83
CA PHE A 23 -7.70 5.60 5.41
C PHE A 23 -7.40 6.46 6.63
N CYS A 24 -6.12 6.70 6.89
CA CYS A 24 -5.64 7.49 8.02
C CYS A 24 -4.94 8.75 7.53
N ILE A 25 -5.36 9.89 8.07
CA ILE A 25 -4.71 11.19 7.91
C ILE A 25 -3.94 11.45 9.20
N LEU A 26 -2.62 11.50 9.12
CA LEU A 26 -1.74 11.74 10.27
C LEU A 26 -1.10 13.13 10.16
N ARG A 27 -1.42 14.01 11.11
CA ARG A 27 -0.86 15.36 11.26
C ARG A 27 -0.03 15.42 12.53
N GLY A 28 1.29 15.23 12.40
CA GLY A 28 2.15 15.08 13.57
C GLY A 28 1.80 13.81 14.34
N MET A 29 1.16 13.96 15.50
CA MET A 29 0.69 12.84 16.36
C MET A 29 -0.84 12.68 16.35
N GLU A 30 -1.55 13.54 15.64
CA GLU A 30 -3.01 13.50 15.56
C GLU A 30 -3.45 12.68 14.35
N ALA A 31 -4.31 11.69 14.59
CA ALA A 31 -4.81 10.78 13.57
C ALA A 31 -6.32 10.96 13.37
N GLU A 32 -6.73 11.20 12.13
CA GLU A 32 -8.11 11.13 11.70
C GLU A 32 -8.28 9.91 10.78
N THR A 33 -9.28 9.07 11.05
CA THR A 33 -9.51 7.84 10.29
C THR A 33 -10.86 7.83 9.62
N MET A 34 -10.93 7.27 8.43
CA MET A 34 -12.18 7.07 7.70
C MET A 34 -12.14 5.80 6.85
N ILE A 35 -13.32 5.38 6.40
CA ILE A 35 -13.47 4.29 5.45
C ILE A 35 -13.53 4.85 4.03
N VAL A 36 -12.81 4.20 3.12
CA VAL A 36 -12.84 4.46 1.67
C VAL A 36 -12.95 3.13 0.93
N TYR A 37 -13.38 3.17 -0.34
CA TYR A 37 -13.69 1.97 -1.11
C TYR A 37 -12.88 1.91 -2.41
N SER A 38 -13.13 2.82 -3.35
CA SER A 38 -12.56 2.74 -4.70
C SER A 38 -11.17 3.35 -4.80
N ASP A 39 -10.42 2.94 -5.83
CA ASP A 39 -9.12 3.55 -6.13
C ASP A 39 -9.25 5.05 -6.41
N ASP A 40 -10.31 5.45 -7.12
CA ASP A 40 -10.57 6.85 -7.46
C ASP A 40 -10.93 7.71 -6.23
N GLU A 41 -11.65 7.13 -5.25
CA GLU A 41 -11.90 7.80 -3.98
C GLU A 41 -10.59 8.03 -3.19
N ILE A 42 -9.77 6.98 -3.06
CA ILE A 42 -8.46 7.05 -2.41
C ILE A 42 -7.59 8.13 -3.06
N ILE A 43 -7.50 8.11 -4.40
CA ILE A 43 -6.68 9.03 -5.16
C ILE A 43 -7.15 10.47 -5.01
N ARG A 44 -8.46 10.74 -5.13
CA ARG A 44 -9.01 12.10 -4.98
C ARG A 44 -8.69 12.69 -3.61
N LYS A 45 -8.90 11.92 -2.53
CA LYS A 45 -8.57 12.36 -1.17
C LYS A 45 -7.08 12.67 -1.00
N ILE A 46 -6.20 11.84 -1.56
CA ILE A 46 -4.75 12.10 -1.53
C ILE A 46 -4.41 13.40 -2.25
N GLU A 47 -5.05 13.69 -3.38
CA GLU A 47 -4.82 14.93 -4.15
C GLU A 47 -5.33 16.20 -3.48
N GLU A 48 -6.43 16.10 -2.74
CA GLU A 48 -6.94 17.17 -1.88
C GLU A 48 -5.97 17.46 -0.72
N LEU A 49 -5.44 16.40 -0.10
CA LEU A 49 -4.61 16.49 1.10
C LEU A 49 -3.14 16.81 0.81
N LYS A 50 -2.60 16.39 -0.34
CA LYS A 50 -1.20 16.57 -0.76
C LYS A 50 -0.16 16.14 0.31
N PRO A 51 -0.19 14.88 0.77
CA PRO A 51 0.70 14.41 1.82
C PRO A 51 2.16 14.28 1.35
N LYS A 52 3.09 14.32 2.31
CA LYS A 52 4.53 14.14 2.03
C LYS A 52 4.89 12.68 1.76
N VAL A 53 4.18 11.75 2.39
CA VAL A 53 4.36 10.30 2.18
C VAL A 53 3.03 9.57 2.36
N ILE A 54 2.87 8.49 1.59
CA ILE A 54 1.73 7.59 1.62
C ILE A 54 2.25 6.21 1.97
N ALA A 55 1.87 5.68 3.12
CA ALA A 55 2.13 4.31 3.54
C ALA A 55 0.92 3.44 3.20
N ILE A 56 1.14 2.33 2.51
CA ILE A 56 0.07 1.38 2.14
C ILE A 56 0.43 0.02 2.74
N ASP A 57 -0.47 -0.50 3.57
CA ASP A 57 -0.46 -1.89 4.02
C ASP A 57 -1.03 -2.78 2.91
N ALA A 58 -0.13 -3.12 1.98
CA ALA A 58 -0.35 -4.07 0.91
C ALA A 58 0.98 -4.40 0.23
N PRO A 59 1.15 -5.57 -0.38
CA PRO A 59 2.25 -5.81 -1.29
C PRO A 59 2.28 -4.80 -2.45
N LEU A 60 3.38 -4.06 -2.60
CA LEU A 60 3.54 -3.02 -3.62
C LEU A 60 4.56 -3.39 -4.71
N SER A 61 4.93 -4.66 -4.81
CA SER A 61 5.85 -5.19 -5.80
C SER A 61 5.69 -6.70 -5.98
N LEU A 62 6.18 -7.21 -7.11
CA LEU A 62 6.32 -8.64 -7.33
C LEU A 62 7.73 -9.11 -6.93
N PRO A 63 7.92 -10.41 -6.64
CA PRO A 63 9.23 -11.03 -6.50
C PRO A 63 10.06 -10.78 -7.75
N LYS A 64 11.35 -10.52 -7.56
CA LYS A 64 12.28 -10.31 -8.66
C LYS A 64 12.24 -11.52 -9.60
N GLY A 65 12.05 -11.27 -10.90
CA GLY A 65 11.93 -12.30 -11.93
C GLY A 65 10.48 -12.56 -12.39
N ARG A 66 9.47 -12.17 -11.62
CA ARG A 66 8.07 -12.24 -12.08
C ARG A 66 7.67 -11.03 -12.90
N LYS A 67 6.96 -11.28 -14.01
CA LYS A 67 6.32 -10.22 -14.82
C LYS A 67 4.90 -9.90 -14.36
N THR A 68 4.17 -10.91 -13.87
CA THR A 68 2.79 -10.79 -13.40
C THR A 68 2.59 -11.64 -12.14
N ILE A 69 1.48 -11.44 -11.41
CA ILE A 69 1.14 -12.29 -10.27
C ILE A 69 0.88 -13.76 -10.69
N ASN A 70 0.49 -13.97 -11.96
CA ASN A 70 0.15 -15.26 -12.57
C ASN A 70 1.37 -16.04 -13.07
N ASP A 71 2.55 -15.45 -13.02
CA ASP A 71 3.80 -16.10 -13.40
C ASP A 71 4.14 -17.28 -12.45
N LYS A 72 4.27 -18.48 -13.03
CA LYS A 72 4.54 -19.73 -12.33
C LYS A 72 6.02 -20.15 -12.37
N ASN A 73 6.95 -19.20 -12.49
CA ASN A 73 8.40 -19.46 -12.45
C ASN A 73 8.99 -19.94 -11.10
N GLY A 74 8.16 -20.30 -10.11
CA GLY A 74 8.60 -20.78 -8.80
C GLY A 74 9.18 -19.73 -7.85
N VAL A 75 9.27 -18.45 -8.22
CA VAL A 75 9.82 -17.40 -7.34
C VAL A 75 8.72 -16.77 -6.49
N HIS A 76 8.69 -17.07 -5.19
CA HIS A 76 7.60 -16.64 -4.29
C HIS A 76 7.89 -15.44 -3.39
N LEU A 77 9.16 -15.16 -3.08
CA LEU A 77 9.53 -14.21 -2.03
C LEU A 77 10.21 -12.95 -2.58
N ARG A 78 9.75 -11.80 -2.09
CA ARG A 78 10.39 -10.48 -2.26
C ARG A 78 11.52 -10.31 -1.24
N GLN A 79 12.30 -9.24 -1.37
CA GLN A 79 13.37 -8.95 -0.43
C GLN A 79 12.84 -8.63 0.98
N CYS A 80 11.74 -7.88 1.07
CA CYS A 80 11.03 -7.62 2.33
C CYS A 80 10.52 -8.92 2.96
N ASP A 81 9.88 -9.80 2.18
CA ASP A 81 9.43 -11.11 2.66
C ASP A 81 10.57 -11.93 3.29
N LYS A 82 11.74 -11.96 2.65
CA LYS A 82 12.94 -12.64 3.19
C LYS A 82 13.42 -12.02 4.51
N GLU A 83 13.34 -10.71 4.66
CA GLU A 83 13.71 -10.00 5.88
C GLU A 83 12.73 -10.29 7.03
N LEU A 84 11.43 -10.36 6.74
CA LEU A 84 10.41 -10.76 7.72
C LEU A 84 10.64 -12.19 8.21
N LEU A 85 10.95 -13.13 7.32
CA LEU A 85 11.30 -14.51 7.71
C LEU A 85 12.51 -14.56 8.63
N LYS A 86 13.58 -13.79 8.33
CA LYS A 86 14.78 -13.71 9.19
C LYS A 86 14.43 -13.21 10.59
N ARG A 87 13.46 -12.29 10.70
CA ARG A 87 12.94 -11.74 11.96
C ARG A 87 11.88 -12.63 12.62
N ARG A 88 11.56 -13.79 12.03
CA ARG A 88 10.49 -14.70 12.47
C ARG A 88 9.10 -14.06 12.50
N ILE A 89 8.88 -13.05 11.66
CA ILE A 89 7.58 -12.40 11.48
C ILE A 89 6.82 -13.18 10.42
N LYS A 90 5.59 -13.62 10.76
CA LYS A 90 4.70 -14.32 9.84
C LYS A 90 4.02 -13.30 8.91
N PHE A 91 3.84 -13.68 7.65
CA PHE A 91 3.09 -12.91 6.66
C PHE A 91 2.38 -13.85 5.69
N PHE A 92 1.39 -13.32 4.97
CA PHE A 92 0.73 -14.04 3.90
C PHE A 92 1.51 -13.90 2.58
N PRO A 93 1.93 -15.02 1.94
CA PRO A 93 2.62 -14.95 0.66
C PRO A 93 1.74 -14.28 -0.40
N ILE A 94 2.32 -13.41 -1.21
CA ILE A 94 1.56 -12.66 -2.23
C ILE A 94 0.87 -13.58 -3.28
N THR A 95 1.36 -14.81 -3.42
CA THR A 95 0.80 -15.81 -4.33
C THR A 95 -0.45 -16.50 -3.82
N LEU A 96 -0.74 -16.38 -2.52
CA LEU A 96 -1.94 -16.92 -1.89
C LEU A 96 -3.18 -16.27 -2.50
N GLY A 97 -4.23 -17.05 -2.79
CA GLY A 97 -5.41 -16.61 -3.54
C GLY A 97 -5.95 -15.21 -3.17
N PRO A 98 -6.29 -14.94 -1.89
CA PRO A 98 -6.76 -13.63 -1.45
C PRO A 98 -5.76 -12.49 -1.66
N MET A 99 -4.46 -12.78 -1.52
CA MET A 99 -3.39 -11.77 -1.64
C MET A 99 -3.15 -11.33 -3.07
N ARG A 100 -3.57 -12.12 -4.08
CA ARG A 100 -3.31 -11.80 -5.50
C ARG A 100 -3.98 -10.49 -5.91
N LYS A 101 -5.28 -10.36 -5.63
CA LYS A 101 -6.05 -9.15 -5.95
C LYS A 101 -5.53 -7.94 -5.16
N LEU A 102 -5.22 -8.13 -3.89
CA LEU A 102 -4.61 -7.09 -3.06
C LEU A 102 -3.26 -6.61 -3.60
N THR A 103 -2.40 -7.54 -4.02
CA THR A 103 -1.09 -7.24 -4.60
C THR A 103 -1.23 -6.48 -5.92
N GLU A 104 -2.11 -6.94 -6.81
CA GLU A 104 -2.37 -6.26 -8.09
C GLU A 104 -2.88 -4.84 -7.86
N ARG A 105 -3.83 -4.68 -6.94
CA ARG A 105 -4.40 -3.39 -6.56
C ARG A 105 -3.35 -2.46 -5.95
N GLY A 106 -2.55 -2.94 -4.99
CA GLY A 106 -1.46 -2.18 -4.36
C GLY A 106 -0.42 -1.71 -5.37
N ILE A 107 0.01 -2.58 -6.29
CA ILE A 107 0.93 -2.22 -7.39
C ILE A 107 0.32 -1.17 -8.31
N LYS A 108 -0.97 -1.30 -8.69
CA LYS A 108 -1.69 -0.33 -9.51
C LYS A 108 -1.72 1.05 -8.84
N LEU A 109 -2.15 1.12 -7.58
CA LEU A 109 -2.22 2.36 -6.81
C LEU A 109 -0.84 3.03 -6.66
N LYS A 110 0.19 2.28 -6.24
CA LYS A 110 1.56 2.79 -6.16
C LYS A 110 2.03 3.38 -7.48
N ARG A 111 1.77 2.69 -8.61
CA ARG A 111 2.17 3.17 -9.93
C ARG A 111 1.49 4.48 -10.28
N ILE A 112 0.19 4.61 -10.03
CA ILE A 112 -0.57 5.83 -10.32
C ILE A 112 -0.06 6.98 -9.44
N LEU A 113 0.04 6.77 -8.13
CA LEU A 113 0.45 7.78 -7.16
C LEU A 113 1.90 8.25 -7.42
N LYS A 114 2.83 7.34 -7.71
CA LYS A 114 4.21 7.70 -8.08
C LYS A 114 4.27 8.54 -9.35
N LYS A 115 3.46 8.22 -10.37
CA LYS A 115 3.36 9.03 -11.60
C LYS A 115 2.85 10.44 -11.34
N ARG A 116 2.04 10.62 -10.30
CA ARG A 116 1.53 11.92 -9.84
C ARG A 116 2.49 12.66 -8.89
N GLY A 117 3.70 12.15 -8.69
CA GLY A 117 4.74 12.79 -7.87
C GLY A 117 4.74 12.41 -6.39
N TYR A 118 3.87 11.50 -5.95
CA TYR A 118 3.81 11.11 -4.53
C TYR A 118 4.89 10.09 -4.16
N ARG A 119 5.42 10.23 -2.94
CA ARG A 119 6.25 9.20 -2.31
C ARG A 119 5.36 8.13 -1.68
N VAL A 120 5.43 6.92 -2.20
CA VAL A 120 4.66 5.76 -1.71
C VAL A 120 5.59 4.70 -1.12
N ILE A 121 5.29 4.23 0.09
CA ILE A 121 6.01 3.16 0.80
C ILE A 121 5.07 2.00 1.15
N GLU A 122 5.64 0.80 1.21
CA GLU A 122 4.97 -0.41 1.69
C GLU A 122 5.10 -0.46 3.22
N ALA A 123 4.00 -0.68 3.93
CA ALA A 123 3.95 -0.87 5.38
C ALA A 123 3.69 -2.35 5.73
N TYR A 124 4.17 -2.77 6.91
CA TYR A 124 3.99 -4.09 7.53
C TYR A 124 3.65 -3.92 9.00
#